data_AF-A0AAV0WK92-F1
#
_entry.id   AF-A0AAV0WK92-F1
#
_cell.length_a   1.000
_cell.length_b   1.000
_cell.length_c   1.000
_cell.angle_alpha   90.00
_cell.angle_beta   90.00
_cell.angle_gamma   90.00
#
_symmetry.space_group_name_H-M   'P 1'
#
loop_
_entity.id
_entity.type
_entity.pdbx_description
1 polymer ?
#
loop_
_entity_poly.entity_id
_entity_poly.type
_entity_poly.pdbx_seq_one_letter_code
_entity_poly.pdbx_strand_id
1 'polypeptide(L)'
;MTNEMELNIEPIRFFRPGNPSTRAHPLKITLNDTENVFNVLRAQSNIRSSDEFKELRFSSDRTLKQREQMSTLRQELETRRSNGENNIIIKYIKGNPVIINNSKN
;
A
#
# COMPACT_ATOMS: atom_id res chain seq x y z
N MET A 1 25.97 -0.20 9.71
CA MET A 1 25.81 -1.20 8.63
C MET A 1 24.32 -1.31 8.37
N THR A 2 23.82 -0.54 7.40
CA THR A 2 22.44 -0.61 6.95
C THR A 2 22.26 -1.94 6.23
N ASN A 3 21.38 -2.81 6.75
CA ASN A 3 20.84 -3.92 5.97
C ASN A 3 20.07 -3.29 4.81
N GLU A 4 20.76 -3.04 3.70
CA GLU A 4 20.11 -2.71 2.45
C GLU A 4 19.23 -3.90 2.07
N MET A 5 17.97 -3.59 1.74
CA MET A 5 16.99 -4.61 1.42
C MET A 5 17.42 -5.34 0.15
N GLU A 6 18.05 -6.50 0.29
CA GLU A 6 18.29 -7.44 -0.81
C GLU A 6 16.95 -8.04 -1.29
N LEU A 7 16.14 -7.23 -1.93
CA LEU A 7 15.03 -7.69 -2.75
C LEU A 7 15.55 -7.83 -4.18
N ASN A 8 15.97 -9.04 -4.54
CA ASN A 8 16.32 -9.36 -5.92
C ASN A 8 15.03 -9.55 -6.74
N ILE A 9 14.45 -8.45 -7.22
CA ILE A 9 13.19 -8.43 -7.96
C ILE A 9 13.40 -7.77 -9.31
N GLU A 10 13.23 -8.55 -10.38
CA GLU A 10 13.22 -8.02 -11.74
C GLU A 10 11.79 -7.67 -12.18
N PRO A 11 11.52 -6.42 -12.60
CA PRO A 11 10.20 -6.03 -13.08
C PRO A 11 9.95 -6.54 -14.49
N ILE A 12 8.72 -7.01 -14.78
CA ILE A 12 8.29 -7.33 -16.15
C ILE A 12 8.27 -6.07 -17.01
N ARG A 13 7.72 -4.98 -16.44
CA ARG A 13 7.45 -3.75 -17.17
C ARG A 13 7.43 -2.57 -16.22
N PHE A 14 7.98 -1.45 -16.68
CA PHE A 14 7.80 -0.15 -16.03
C PHE A 14 7.51 0.92 -17.07
N PHE A 15 6.62 1.86 -16.75
CA PHE A 15 6.32 3.02 -17.60
C PHE A 15 5.65 4.12 -16.78
N ARG A 16 5.67 5.36 -17.27
CA ARG A 16 4.93 6.47 -16.67
C ARG A 16 3.55 6.59 -17.34
N PRO A 17 2.43 6.49 -16.60
CA PRO A 17 1.12 6.63 -17.19
C PRO A 17 0.78 8.11 -17.44
N GLY A 18 0.05 8.35 -18.53
CA GLY A 18 -0.40 9.69 -18.95
C GLY A 18 0.45 10.29 -20.07
N ASN A 19 0.02 11.45 -20.53
CA ASN A 19 0.72 12.20 -21.58
C ASN A 19 1.93 12.97 -21.00
N PRO A 20 2.95 13.29 -21.81
CA PRO A 20 4.08 14.09 -21.38
C PRO A 20 3.61 15.42 -20.76
N SER A 21 4.11 15.74 -19.56
CA SER A 21 3.83 17.00 -18.89
C SER A 21 5.05 17.49 -18.12
N THR A 22 4.99 18.74 -17.64
CA THR A 22 6.04 19.33 -16.80
C THR A 22 6.06 18.79 -15.37
N ARG A 23 5.02 18.05 -14.94
CA ARG A 23 4.94 17.46 -13.60
C ARG A 23 5.49 16.04 -13.62
N ALA A 24 6.13 15.63 -12.52
CA ALA A 24 6.59 14.26 -12.37
C ALA A 24 5.40 13.29 -12.34
N HIS A 25 5.34 12.36 -13.29
CA HIS A 25 4.32 11.32 -13.32
C HIS A 25 4.73 10.14 -12.43
N PRO A 26 3.78 9.44 -11.79
CA PRO A 26 4.05 8.19 -11.11
C PRO A 26 4.72 7.17 -12.04
N LEU A 27 5.57 6.29 -11.49
CA LEU A 27 6.08 5.15 -12.24
C LEU A 27 5.18 3.94 -11.95
N LYS A 28 4.53 3.39 -12.98
CA LYS A 28 3.81 2.14 -12.87
C LYS A 28 4.78 1.00 -13.13
N ILE A 29 4.93 0.12 -12.15
CA ILE A 29 5.80 -1.06 -12.20
C ILE A 29 4.92 -2.30 -12.13
N THR A 30 5.16 -3.25 -13.02
CA THR A 30 4.51 -4.57 -13.04
C THR A 30 5.53 -5.63 -12.70
N LEU A 31 5.25 -6.43 -11.68
CA LEU A 31 6.12 -7.51 -11.20
C LEU A 31 5.52 -8.87 -11.58
N ASN A 32 6.38 -9.89 -11.61
CA ASN A 32 6.00 -11.27 -11.95
C ASN A 32 4.99 -11.89 -10.98
N ASP A 33 5.11 -11.55 -9.70
CA ASP A 33 4.33 -12.18 -8.64
C ASP A 33 3.73 -11.15 -7.69
N THR A 34 2.55 -11.48 -7.18
CA THR A 34 1.84 -10.74 -6.15
C THR A 34 2.63 -10.72 -4.84
N GLU A 35 3.37 -11.79 -4.51
CA GLU A 35 4.23 -11.81 -3.33
C GLU A 35 5.29 -10.70 -3.38
N ASN A 36 5.97 -10.56 -4.52
CA ASN A 36 6.95 -9.51 -4.76
C ASN A 36 6.34 -8.11 -4.63
N VAL A 37 5.11 -7.91 -5.10
CA VAL A 37 4.37 -6.65 -4.90
C VAL A 37 4.19 -6.37 -3.41
N PHE A 38 3.75 -7.36 -2.62
CA PHE A 38 3.57 -7.17 -1.19
C PHE A 38 4.90 -6.93 -0.46
N ASN A 39 5.98 -7.60 -0.85
CA ASN A 39 7.30 -7.39 -0.26
C ASN A 39 7.80 -5.96 -0.49
N VAL A 40 7.64 -5.43 -1.71
CA VAL A 40 7.95 -4.02 -2.02
C VAL A 40 7.04 -3.05 -1.24
N LEU A 41 5.75 -3.34 -1.11
CA LEU A 41 4.84 -2.47 -0.35
C LEU A 41 5.17 -2.46 1.16
N ARG A 42 5.60 -3.59 1.73
CA ARG A 42 6.07 -3.70 3.12
C ARG A 42 7.39 -2.97 3.32
N ALA A 43 8.32 -3.06 2.36
CA ALA A 43 9.61 -2.38 2.35
C ALA A 43 9.52 -0.87 2.59
N GLN A 44 8.39 -0.27 2.18
CA GLN A 44 8.19 1.17 2.29
C GLN A 44 8.40 1.72 3.72
N SER A 45 8.08 0.96 4.77
CA SER A 45 8.32 1.42 6.14
C SER A 45 9.80 1.66 6.42
N ASN A 46 10.67 0.79 5.88
CA ASN A 46 12.12 0.87 6.07
C ASN A 46 12.71 2.03 5.25
N ILE A 47 12.18 2.24 4.04
CA ILE A 47 12.62 3.32 3.13
C ILE A 47 12.32 4.70 3.70
N ARG A 48 11.23 4.84 4.48
CA ARG A 48 10.90 6.10 5.16
C ARG A 48 11.92 6.52 6.21
N SER A 49 12.73 5.59 6.72
CA SER A 49 13.80 5.86 7.66
C SER A 49 15.13 6.23 6.99
N SER A 50 15.22 6.13 5.66
CA SER A 50 16.41 6.53 4.89
C SER A 50 16.36 8.02 4.56
N ASP A 51 17.45 8.75 4.78
CA ASP A 51 17.53 10.18 4.46
C ASP A 51 17.38 10.49 2.96
N GLU A 52 17.89 9.59 2.12
CA GLU A 52 17.87 9.73 0.65
C GLU A 52 16.49 9.43 0.06
N PHE A 53 15.79 8.43 0.60
CA PHE A 53 14.56 7.90 -0.01
C PHE A 53 13.28 8.17 0.80
N LYS A 54 13.36 8.95 1.90
CA LYS A 54 12.20 9.26 2.77
C LYS A 54 10.99 9.85 2.06
N GLU A 55 11.18 10.48 0.91
CA GLU A 55 10.10 11.12 0.14
C GLU A 55 9.42 10.16 -0.85
N LEU A 56 10.05 9.01 -1.15
CA LEU A 56 9.46 8.03 -2.06
C LEU A 56 8.21 7.38 -1.45
N ARG A 57 7.22 7.15 -2.31
CA ARG A 57 5.94 6.52 -1.96
C ARG A 57 5.61 5.45 -2.99
N PHE A 58 5.29 4.28 -2.48
CA PHE A 58 4.80 3.13 -3.23
C PHE A 58 3.34 2.89 -2.84
N SER A 59 2.53 2.60 -3.84
CA SER A 59 1.15 2.22 -3.62
C SER A 59 0.76 1.17 -4.64
N SER A 60 -0.12 0.25 -4.24
CA SER A 60 -0.73 -0.70 -5.15
C SER A 60 -1.58 0.03 -6.19
N ASP A 61 -1.51 -0.40 -7.44
CA ASP A 61 -2.44 0.04 -8.46
C ASP A 61 -3.86 -0.43 -8.11
N ARG A 62 -4.82 0.51 -8.08
CA ARG A 62 -6.19 0.24 -7.63
C ARG A 62 -7.18 0.89 -8.57
N THR A 63 -8.27 0.20 -8.81
CA THR A 63 -9.41 0.77 -9.53
C THR A 63 -10.08 1.86 -8.69
N LEU A 64 -10.85 2.74 -9.35
CA LEU A 64 -11.60 3.79 -8.66
C LEU A 64 -12.50 3.21 -7.57
N LYS A 65 -13.26 2.14 -7.89
CA LYS A 65 -14.14 1.44 -6.95
C LYS A 65 -13.38 0.93 -5.72
N GLN A 66 -12.19 0.35 -5.90
CA GLN A 66 -11.36 -0.13 -4.79
C GLN A 66 -10.86 1.02 -3.91
N ARG A 67 -10.57 2.19 -4.50
CA ARG A 67 -10.15 3.39 -3.75
C ARG A 67 -11.29 3.94 -2.91
N GLU A 68 -12.48 4.06 -3.50
CA GLU A 68 -13.69 4.51 -2.82
C GLU A 68 -14.06 3.58 -1.66
N GLN A 69 -14.13 2.28 -1.92
CA GLN A 69 -14.41 1.26 -0.89
C GLN A 69 -13.44 1.38 0.29
N MET A 70 -12.14 1.53 0.02
CA MET A 70 -11.15 1.68 1.08
C MET A 70 -11.28 3.03 1.82
N SER A 71 -11.67 4.10 1.14
CA SER A 71 -11.91 5.41 1.75
C SER A 71 -13.10 5.33 2.73
N THR A 72 -14.22 4.76 2.28
CA THR A 72 -15.41 4.55 3.10
C THR A 72 -15.09 3.69 4.33
N LEU A 73 -14.38 2.57 4.14
CA LEU A 73 -13.98 1.71 5.26
C LEU A 73 -13.10 2.41 6.29
N ARG A 74 -12.20 3.32 5.86
CA ARG A 74 -11.38 4.09 6.80
C ARG A 74 -12.19 5.12 7.58
N GLN A 75 -13.13 5.80 6.93
CA GLN A 75 -14.04 6.71 7.59
C GLN A 75 -14.90 5.97 8.61
N GLU A 76 -15.47 4.83 8.22
CA GLU A 76 -16.26 3.98 9.10
C GLU A 76 -15.45 3.46 10.29
N LEU A 77 -14.22 2.99 10.05
CA LEU A 77 -13.31 2.55 11.12
C LEU A 77 -13.05 3.68 12.13
N GLU A 78 -12.82 4.90 11.65
CA GLU A 78 -12.58 6.05 12.52
C GLU A 78 -13.83 6.44 13.31
N THR A 79 -15.01 6.47 12.68
CA THR A 79 -16.28 6.73 13.36
C THR A 79 -16.55 5.70 14.46
N ARG A 80 -16.32 4.42 14.20
CA ARG A 80 -16.50 3.37 15.22
C ARG A 80 -15.51 3.51 16.37
N ARG A 81 -14.25 3.84 16.08
CA ARG A 81 -13.23 4.14 17.11
C ARG A 81 -13.61 5.34 17.96
N SER A 82 -14.09 6.43 17.36
CA SER A 82 -14.57 7.59 18.12
C SER A 82 -15.79 7.26 18.99
N ASN A 83 -16.59 6.26 18.61
CA ASN A 83 -17.73 5.77 19.39
C ASN A 83 -17.33 4.77 20.50
N GLY A 84 -16.04 4.45 20.66
CA GLY A 84 -15.51 3.58 21.73
C GLY A 84 -15.15 2.16 21.29
N GLU A 85 -15.33 1.79 20.01
CA GLU A 85 -14.86 0.50 19.49
C GLU A 85 -13.34 0.55 19.23
N ASN A 86 -12.53 0.21 20.23
CA ASN A 86 -11.07 0.32 20.12
C ASN A 86 -10.38 -0.90 19.49
N ASN A 87 -11.00 -2.09 19.56
CA ASN A 87 -10.37 -3.34 19.13
C ASN A 87 -10.79 -3.78 17.72
N ILE A 88 -10.84 -2.85 16.76
CA ILE A 88 -11.22 -3.12 15.37
C ILE A 88 -10.13 -2.72 14.37
N ILE A 89 -10.00 -3.52 13.31
CA ILE A 89 -9.04 -3.35 12.22
C ILE A 89 -9.67 -3.65 10.86
N ILE A 90 -9.13 -3.07 9.79
CA ILE A 90 -9.44 -3.51 8.42
C ILE A 90 -8.57 -4.72 8.10
N LYS A 91 -9.20 -5.85 7.78
CA LYS A 91 -8.53 -7.07 7.30
C LYS A 91 -9.09 -7.47 5.94
N TYR A 92 -8.24 -8.06 5.10
CA TYR A 92 -8.69 -8.67 3.85
C TYR A 92 -9.16 -10.10 4.12
N ILE A 93 -10.43 -10.40 3.81
CA ILE A 93 -11.01 -11.74 3.85
C ILE A 93 -11.39 -12.12 2.42
N LYS A 94 -10.76 -13.19 1.88
CA LYS A 94 -10.95 -13.64 0.49
C LYS A 94 -10.80 -12.49 -0.53
N GLY A 95 -9.82 -11.61 -0.31
CA GLY A 95 -9.55 -10.45 -1.17
C GLY A 95 -10.43 -9.22 -0.92
N ASN A 96 -11.43 -9.30 -0.04
CA ASN A 96 -12.32 -8.17 0.28
C ASN A 96 -11.93 -7.51 1.60
N PRO A 97 -11.69 -6.18 1.64
CA PRO A 97 -11.41 -5.47 2.87
C PRO A 97 -12.69 -5.32 3.70
N VAL A 98 -12.62 -5.71 4.97
CA VAL A 98 -13.72 -5.63 5.95
C VAL A 98 -13.19 -5.21 7.32
N ILE A 99 -14.00 -4.50 8.09
CA ILE A 99 -13.70 -4.18 9.48
C ILE A 99 -14.04 -5.39 10.34
N ILE A 100 -13.08 -5.85 11.13
CA ILE A 100 -13.24 -6.97 12.05
C ILE A 100 -12.73 -6.61 13.44
N ASN A 101 -13.17 -7.37 14.45
CA ASN A 101 -12.55 -7.32 15.76
C ASN A 101 -11.16 -7.95 15.71
N ASN A 102 -10.18 -7.23 16.25
CA ASN A 102 -8.82 -7.69 16.47
C ASN A 102 -8.75 -8.55 17.75
N SER A 103 -9.63 -9.56 17.83
CA SER A 103 -9.50 -10.60 18.84
C SER A 103 -8.35 -11.50 18.42
N LYS A 104 -7.39 -11.71 19.32
CA LYS A 104 -6.42 -12.80 19.15
C LYS A 104 -7.22 -14.10 19.24
N ASN A 105 -7.31 -14.84 18.15
CA ASN A 105 -7.48 -16.29 18.26
C ASN A 105 -6.15 -16.88 18.68
#